data_AF-A0A6L8GEC1-F1
#
_entry.id   AF-A0A6L8GEC1-F1
#
_cell.length_a   1.000
_cell.length_b   1.000
_cell.length_c   1.000
_cell.angle_alpha   90.00
_cell.angle_beta   90.00
_cell.angle_gamma   90.00
#
_symmetry.space_group_name_H-M   'P 1'
#
loop_
_entity.id
_entity.type
_entity.pdbx_description
1 polymer ?
#
loop_
_entity_poly.entity_id
_entity_poly.type
_entity_poly.pdbx_seq_one_letter_code
_entity_poly.pdbx_strand_id
1 'polypeptide(L)'
;MPLFRSLLVVFMALGACSQADRFGPGATGSDAAGAPGSVDDPQSVAYFSATIGDRVLFAVDQSTLTPTARATLDGQAEWLTVNAEYVALIEGHADEQGTQAYNLALGARRASTVQNYLISQGVDPTRLQTISYGKERPIEICSEEACYMQNRRAVTVLSIGAGL
;
A
#
# COMPACT_ATOMS: atom_id res chain seq x y z
N MET A 1 40.65 -34.71 -63.65
CA MET A 1 41.65 -34.63 -62.56
C MET A 1 41.21 -33.51 -61.63
N PRO A 2 41.25 -33.65 -60.30
CA PRO A 2 40.50 -34.59 -59.48
C PRO A 2 39.71 -33.90 -58.33
N LEU A 3 38.87 -34.70 -57.66
CA LEU A 3 38.60 -34.69 -56.20
C LEU A 3 37.62 -33.68 -55.58
N PHE A 4 36.42 -34.21 -55.29
CA PHE A 4 35.72 -34.24 -53.99
C PHE A 4 35.77 -32.98 -53.11
N ARG A 5 34.59 -32.44 -52.79
CA ARG A 5 34.31 -31.97 -51.43
C ARG A 5 32.82 -32.04 -51.08
N SER A 6 32.60 -32.87 -50.07
CA SER A 6 31.43 -33.21 -49.28
C SER A 6 30.24 -32.22 -49.23
N LEU A 7 29.08 -32.84 -49.36
CA LEU A 7 27.77 -32.47 -48.82
C LEU A 7 27.85 -32.12 -47.32
N LEU A 8 27.24 -31.01 -46.90
CA LEU A 8 26.62 -30.91 -45.57
C LEU A 8 25.54 -29.81 -45.53
N VAL A 9 24.30 -30.24 -45.40
CA VAL A 9 23.13 -29.40 -45.14
C VAL A 9 23.15 -29.00 -43.67
N VAL A 10 23.15 -27.70 -43.38
CA VAL A 10 23.05 -27.16 -42.02
C VAL A 10 21.59 -26.86 -41.72
N PHE A 11 20.96 -27.70 -40.89
CA PHE A 11 19.67 -27.42 -40.27
C PHE A 11 19.88 -26.45 -39.10
N MET A 12 19.34 -25.24 -39.21
CA MET A 12 19.29 -24.26 -38.13
C MET A 12 18.09 -24.58 -37.23
N ALA A 13 18.33 -25.32 -36.14
CA ALA A 13 17.35 -25.53 -35.08
C ALA A 13 17.46 -24.39 -34.07
N LEU A 14 16.43 -23.54 -33.98
CA LEU A 14 16.21 -22.64 -32.86
C LEU A 14 15.80 -23.49 -31.64
N GLY A 15 16.79 -23.84 -30.81
CA GLY A 15 16.55 -24.43 -29.50
C GLY A 15 16.11 -23.37 -28.51
N ALA A 16 14.83 -23.38 -28.14
CA ALA A 16 14.31 -22.70 -26.97
C ALA A 16 14.87 -23.36 -25.71
N CYS A 17 15.58 -22.61 -24.86
CA CYS A 17 15.94 -23.06 -23.52
C CYS A 17 14.71 -22.92 -22.60
N SER A 18 13.85 -23.94 -22.55
CA SER A 18 13.00 -24.18 -21.38
C SER A 18 13.69 -25.22 -20.51
N GLN A 19 14.45 -24.76 -19.50
CA GLN A 19 15.05 -25.69 -18.54
C GLN A 19 13.97 -26.19 -17.58
N ALA A 20 13.38 -27.34 -17.89
CA ALA A 20 12.39 -28.03 -17.07
C ALA A 20 13.02 -28.87 -15.94
N ASP A 21 14.35 -28.92 -15.83
CA ASP A 21 15.07 -29.76 -14.87
C ASP A 21 15.98 -28.94 -13.92
N ARG A 22 15.39 -28.05 -13.11
CA ARG A 22 16.02 -27.57 -11.87
C ARG A 22 15.48 -28.22 -10.60
N PHE A 23 14.44 -29.04 -10.72
CA PHE A 23 13.85 -29.77 -9.59
C PHE A 23 14.67 -31.03 -9.28
N GLY A 24 15.81 -30.82 -8.61
CA GLY A 24 16.41 -31.88 -7.81
C GLY A 24 15.52 -32.17 -6.58
N PRO A 25 15.45 -33.43 -6.09
CA PRO A 25 14.73 -33.76 -4.87
C PRO A 25 15.52 -33.23 -3.67
N GLY A 26 15.34 -31.94 -3.39
CA GLY A 26 16.09 -31.22 -2.35
C GLY A 26 15.83 -29.72 -2.30
N ALA A 27 14.83 -29.20 -3.01
CA ALA A 27 14.42 -27.79 -2.90
C ALA A 27 13.55 -27.58 -1.65
N THR A 28 14.16 -27.70 -0.47
CA THR A 28 13.65 -27.05 0.73
C THR A 28 14.06 -25.59 0.70
N GLY A 29 13.08 -24.69 0.62
CA GLY A 29 13.22 -23.28 0.99
C GLY A 29 13.92 -22.42 -0.05
N SER A 30 13.18 -21.91 -1.03
CA SER A 30 13.53 -20.61 -1.60
C SER A 30 13.20 -19.56 -0.55
N ASP A 31 14.12 -19.33 0.38
CA ASP A 31 14.21 -18.09 1.15
C ASP A 31 14.65 -16.99 0.18
N ALA A 32 13.77 -16.66 -0.77
CA ALA A 32 13.87 -15.45 -1.53
C ALA A 32 13.45 -14.33 -0.59
N ALA A 33 14.41 -13.78 0.17
CA ALA A 33 14.25 -12.44 0.71
C ALA A 33 13.78 -11.55 -0.46
N GLY A 34 12.59 -10.99 -0.34
CA GLY A 34 11.97 -10.17 -1.38
C GLY A 34 12.95 -9.11 -1.88
N ALA A 35 12.86 -8.75 -3.16
CA ALA A 35 13.65 -7.65 -3.68
C ALA A 35 13.40 -6.39 -2.82
N PRO A 36 14.43 -5.63 -2.42
CA PRO A 36 14.25 -4.42 -1.61
C PRO A 36 13.20 -3.49 -2.22
N GLY A 37 12.24 -3.06 -1.41
CA GLY A 37 11.12 -2.23 -1.85
C GLY A 37 9.93 -3.00 -2.47
N SER A 38 9.97 -4.33 -2.57
CA SER A 38 8.84 -5.13 -3.06
C SER A 38 7.76 -5.33 -1.99
N VAL A 39 6.58 -5.82 -2.40
CA VAL A 39 5.49 -6.18 -1.47
C VAL A 39 5.86 -7.26 -0.44
N ASP A 40 6.95 -7.99 -0.68
CA ASP A 40 7.46 -9.03 0.22
C ASP A 40 8.53 -8.50 1.20
N ASP A 41 9.01 -7.27 0.99
CA ASP A 41 9.96 -6.59 1.88
C ASP A 41 9.18 -5.90 3.02
N PRO A 42 9.28 -6.38 4.28
CA PRO A 42 8.54 -5.84 5.41
C PRO A 42 8.83 -4.39 5.73
N GLN A 43 9.94 -3.81 5.25
CA GLN A 43 10.31 -2.41 5.48
C GLN A 43 9.85 -1.48 4.34
N SER A 44 9.20 -2.02 3.30
CA SER A 44 8.79 -1.23 2.15
C SER A 44 7.41 -0.58 2.31
N VAL A 45 7.22 0.55 1.62
CA VAL A 45 5.90 1.19 1.48
C VAL A 45 4.91 0.28 0.73
N ALA A 46 5.41 -0.57 -0.17
CA ALA A 46 4.59 -1.54 -0.89
C ALA A 46 3.99 -2.59 0.07
N TYR A 47 4.79 -3.13 0.99
CA TYR A 47 4.31 -4.02 2.05
C TYR A 47 3.31 -3.32 2.98
N PHE A 48 3.58 -2.09 3.39
CA PHE A 48 2.66 -1.31 4.22
C PHE A 48 1.26 -1.22 3.59
N SER A 49 1.19 -0.82 2.32
CA SER A 49 -0.09 -0.66 1.63
C SER A 49 -0.78 -2.00 1.30
N ALA A 50 -0.04 -3.01 0.88
CA ALA A 50 -0.61 -4.28 0.42
C ALA A 50 -0.95 -5.26 1.56
N THR A 51 -0.10 -5.33 2.58
CA THR A 51 -0.20 -6.33 3.66
C THR A 51 -0.89 -5.77 4.89
N ILE A 52 -0.54 -4.56 5.33
CA ILE A 52 -1.15 -3.93 6.51
C ILE A 52 -2.45 -3.20 6.14
N GLY A 53 -2.41 -2.50 5.01
CA GLY A 53 -3.49 -1.63 4.54
C GLY A 53 -3.19 -0.18 4.88
N ASP A 54 -3.22 0.68 3.87
CA ASP A 54 -2.93 2.12 3.96
C ASP A 54 -4.12 2.97 4.43
N ARG A 55 -5.32 2.39 4.54
CA ARG A 55 -6.56 3.13 4.75
C ARG A 55 -7.47 2.51 5.79
N VAL A 56 -8.28 3.36 6.40
CA VAL A 56 -9.40 2.95 7.25
C VAL A 56 -10.70 3.59 6.79
N LEU A 57 -11.81 2.88 7.00
CA LEU A 57 -13.14 3.31 6.58
C LEU A 57 -13.98 3.79 7.78
N PHE A 58 -14.95 4.65 7.47
CA PHE A 58 -15.87 5.24 8.43
C PHE A 58 -17.33 5.04 8.01
N ALA A 59 -18.20 4.94 8.99
CA ALA A 59 -19.65 5.02 8.78
C ALA A 59 -20.07 6.43 8.32
N VAL A 60 -21.29 6.52 7.77
CA VAL A 60 -21.94 7.78 7.38
C VAL A 60 -21.89 8.77 8.55
N ASP A 61 -21.49 10.01 8.26
CA ASP A 61 -21.38 11.12 9.24
C ASP A 61 -20.52 10.86 10.49
N GLN A 62 -19.71 9.80 10.50
CA GLN A 62 -18.91 9.45 11.66
C GLN A 62 -17.42 9.65 11.42
N SER A 63 -16.70 9.89 12.53
CA SER A 63 -15.25 9.92 12.64
C SER A 63 -14.73 8.94 13.70
N THR A 64 -15.59 8.05 14.18
CA THR A 64 -15.26 7.03 15.18
C THR A 64 -14.62 5.82 14.49
N LEU A 65 -13.54 5.29 15.05
CA LEU A 65 -12.87 4.09 14.55
C LEU A 65 -13.65 2.83 14.91
N THR A 66 -13.95 2.03 13.89
CA THR A 66 -14.50 0.67 14.06
C THR A 66 -13.41 -0.28 14.60
N PRO A 67 -13.77 -1.46 15.13
CA PRO A 67 -12.78 -2.47 15.52
C PRO A 67 -11.84 -2.86 14.37
N THR A 68 -12.37 -3.00 13.16
CA THR A 68 -11.58 -3.29 11.96
C THR A 68 -10.59 -2.16 11.65
N ALA A 69 -11.03 -0.90 11.74
CA ALA A 69 -10.15 0.25 11.54
C ALA A 69 -9.02 0.29 12.59
N ARG A 70 -9.34 -0.02 13.85
CA ARG A 70 -8.33 -0.11 14.92
C ARG A 70 -7.30 -1.19 14.64
N ALA A 71 -7.74 -2.39 14.24
CA ALA A 71 -6.82 -3.48 13.91
C ALA A 71 -5.86 -3.12 12.76
N THR A 72 -6.33 -2.42 11.72
CA THR A 72 -5.44 -1.89 10.66
C THR A 72 -4.46 -0.87 11.24
N LEU A 73 -4.94 0.07 12.06
CA LEU A 73 -4.08 1.11 12.64
C LEU A 73 -3.07 0.56 13.65
N ASP A 74 -3.38 -0.54 14.33
CA ASP A 74 -2.44 -1.23 15.22
C ASP A 74 -1.24 -1.74 14.40
N GLY A 75 -1.50 -2.39 13.26
CA GLY A 75 -0.45 -2.81 12.33
C GLY A 75 0.31 -1.62 11.73
N GLN A 76 -0.37 -0.53 11.39
CA GLN A 76 0.30 0.69 10.92
C GLN A 76 1.22 1.28 11.98
N ALA A 77 0.79 1.32 13.25
CA ALA A 77 1.58 1.85 14.35
C ALA A 77 2.82 1.00 14.64
N GLU A 78 2.68 -0.32 14.65
CA GLU A 78 3.80 -1.25 14.80
C GLU A 78 4.84 -1.01 13.70
N TRP A 79 4.37 -0.94 12.45
CA TRP A 79 5.25 -0.72 11.30
C TRP A 79 5.97 0.63 11.35
N LEU A 80 5.25 1.72 11.70
CA LEU A 80 5.82 3.06 11.83
C LEU A 80 6.82 3.18 12.99
N THR A 81 6.68 2.33 14.01
CA THR A 81 7.61 2.27 15.15
C THR A 81 8.93 1.63 14.74
N VAL A 82 8.89 0.59 13.90
CA VAL A 82 10.09 -0.10 13.40
C VAL A 82 10.81 0.70 12.31
N ASN A 83 10.06 1.35 11.41
CA ASN A 83 10.60 2.10 10.27
C ASN A 83 10.57 3.61 10.57
N ALA A 84 11.47 4.03 11.47
CA ALA A 84 11.50 5.38 12.05
C ALA A 84 11.86 6.51 11.06
N GLU A 85 12.43 6.17 9.91
CA GLU A 85 12.79 7.10 8.83
C GLU A 85 11.59 7.67 8.07
N TYR A 86 10.43 7.02 8.17
CA TYR A 86 9.23 7.48 7.48
C TYR A 86 8.46 8.52 8.30
N VAL A 87 7.89 9.50 7.61
CA VAL A 87 6.83 10.37 8.12
C VAL A 87 5.52 9.99 7.46
N ALA A 88 4.40 10.23 8.15
CA ALA A 88 3.08 9.91 7.64
C ALA A 88 2.20 11.16 7.52
N LEU A 89 1.63 11.36 6.33
CA LEU A 89 0.55 12.30 6.09
C LEU A 89 -0.78 11.54 6.10
N ILE A 90 -1.68 11.93 6.98
CA ILE A 90 -3.00 11.32 7.13
C ILE A 90 -4.02 12.19 6.39
N GLU A 91 -4.55 11.66 5.31
CA GLU A 91 -5.52 12.32 4.45
C GLU A 91 -6.94 11.94 4.86
N GLY A 92 -7.77 12.91 5.23
CA GLY A 92 -9.16 12.70 5.62
C GLY A 92 -10.15 13.02 4.50
N HIS A 93 -11.00 12.05 4.15
CA HIS A 93 -11.97 12.14 3.06
C HIS A 93 -13.41 11.92 3.54
N ALA A 94 -14.36 12.43 2.75
CA ALA A 94 -15.79 12.23 2.88
C ALA A 94 -16.41 11.85 1.52
N ASP A 95 -17.61 11.28 1.55
CA ASP A 95 -18.38 11.03 0.34
C ASP A 95 -18.99 12.33 -0.22
N GLU A 96 -19.71 12.24 -1.33
CA GLU A 96 -20.21 13.41 -2.06
C GLU A 96 -21.38 14.13 -1.36
N GLN A 97 -21.99 13.49 -0.36
CA GLN A 97 -23.21 13.96 0.29
C GLN A 97 -22.93 15.13 1.23
N GLY A 98 -23.85 16.11 1.28
CA GLY A 98 -23.70 17.30 2.13
C GLY A 98 -22.85 18.42 1.50
N THR A 99 -22.61 19.48 2.27
CA THR A 99 -21.89 20.67 1.78
C THR A 99 -20.38 20.46 1.76
N GLN A 100 -19.68 21.17 0.87
CA GLN A 100 -18.21 21.11 0.80
C GLN A 100 -17.55 21.47 2.14
N ALA A 101 -17.98 22.58 2.77
CA ALA A 101 -17.44 23.03 4.05
C ALA A 101 -17.67 22.00 5.17
N TYR A 102 -18.85 21.37 5.21
CA TYR A 102 -19.14 20.31 6.17
C TYR A 102 -18.22 19.10 5.96
N ASN A 103 -18.04 18.66 4.71
CA ASN A 103 -17.20 17.50 4.39
C ASN A 103 -15.72 17.77 4.62
N LEU A 104 -15.24 19.00 4.40
CA LEU A 104 -13.89 19.41 4.76
C LEU A 104 -13.68 19.30 6.28
N ALA A 105 -14.64 19.77 7.09
CA ALA A 105 -14.58 19.63 8.53
C ALA A 105 -14.68 18.15 8.99
N LEU A 106 -15.52 17.34 8.35
CA LEU A 106 -15.65 15.92 8.64
C LEU A 106 -14.38 15.13 8.31
N GLY A 107 -13.76 15.40 7.16
CA GLY A 107 -12.48 14.81 6.79
C GLY A 107 -11.37 15.22 7.76
N ALA A 108 -11.33 16.48 8.20
CA ALA A 108 -10.36 16.92 9.21
C ALA A 108 -10.52 16.16 10.55
N ARG A 109 -11.76 15.94 11.01
CA ARG A 109 -12.04 15.12 12.19
C ARG A 109 -11.55 13.68 12.01
N ARG A 110 -11.81 13.06 10.85
CA ARG A 110 -11.35 11.69 10.54
C ARG A 110 -9.82 11.57 10.57
N ALA A 111 -9.13 12.49 9.93
CA ALA A 111 -7.66 12.52 9.94
C ALA A 111 -7.11 12.70 11.36
N SER A 112 -7.69 13.62 12.14
CA SER A 112 -7.31 13.82 13.54
C SER A 112 -7.59 12.59 14.41
N THR A 113 -8.71 11.89 14.23
CA THR A 113 -8.98 10.64 14.96
C THR A 113 -7.90 9.60 14.69
N VAL A 114 -7.51 9.41 13.43
CA VAL A 114 -6.45 8.46 13.05
C VAL A 114 -5.10 8.89 13.65
N GLN A 115 -4.74 10.16 13.53
CA GLN A 115 -3.50 10.69 14.11
C GLN A 115 -3.44 10.43 15.62
N ASN A 116 -4.49 10.81 16.35
CA ASN A 116 -4.55 10.62 17.80
C ASN A 116 -4.49 9.14 18.19
N TYR A 117 -5.08 8.27 17.38
CA TYR A 117 -4.97 6.83 17.60
C TYR A 117 -3.54 6.33 17.43
N LEU A 118 -2.86 6.68 16.34
CA LEU A 118 -1.46 6.28 16.11
C LEU A 118 -0.53 6.83 17.20
N ILE A 119 -0.75 8.06 17.67
CA ILE A 119 -0.03 8.64 18.82
C ILE A 119 -0.27 7.79 20.08
N SER A 120 -1.52 7.39 20.34
CA SER A 120 -1.85 6.55 21.49
C SER A 120 -1.21 5.15 21.44
N GLN A 121 -0.84 4.69 20.24
CA GLN A 121 -0.10 3.44 20.01
C GLN A 121 1.43 3.63 20.04
N GLY A 122 1.92 4.85 20.28
CA GLY A 122 3.34 5.14 20.48
C GLY A 122 4.07 5.76 19.29
N VAL A 123 3.37 6.09 18.20
CA VAL A 123 4.00 6.79 17.07
C VAL A 123 4.29 8.25 17.47
N ASP A 124 5.51 8.72 17.21
CA ASP A 124 5.94 10.09 17.53
C ASP A 124 5.04 11.13 16.82
N PRO A 125 4.37 12.04 17.54
CA PRO A 125 3.53 13.08 16.96
C PRO A 125 4.24 13.95 15.91
N THR A 126 5.55 14.17 16.05
CA THR A 126 6.34 15.01 15.12
C THR A 126 6.45 14.40 13.72
N ARG A 127 6.23 13.09 13.60
CA ARG A 127 6.25 12.34 12.34
C ARG A 127 4.87 12.26 11.67
N LEU A 128 3.82 12.78 12.31
CA LEU A 128 2.44 12.66 11.85
C LEU A 128 1.88 14.02 11.46
N GLN A 129 1.43 14.14 10.23
CA GLN A 129 0.72 15.31 9.72
C GLN A 129 -0.69 14.91 9.27
N THR A 130 -1.60 15.88 9.23
CA THR A 130 -2.98 15.66 8.76
C THR A 130 -3.36 16.67 7.71
N ILE A 131 -4.12 16.24 6.70
CA ILE A 131 -4.79 17.10 5.74
C ILE A 131 -6.22 16.60 5.53
N SER A 132 -7.14 17.49 5.18
CA SER A 132 -8.46 17.08 4.72
C SER A 132 -8.70 17.52 3.30
N TYR A 133 -9.21 16.60 2.48
CA TYR A 133 -9.74 16.89 1.15
C TYR A 133 -11.26 16.94 1.13
N GLY A 134 -11.93 16.65 2.25
CA GLY A 134 -13.37 16.46 2.30
C GLY A 134 -13.84 15.55 1.16
N LYS A 135 -14.71 16.08 0.29
CA LYS A 135 -15.27 15.36 -0.85
C LYS A 135 -14.59 15.64 -2.19
N GLU A 136 -13.47 16.35 -2.20
CA GLU A 136 -12.82 16.84 -3.44
C GLU A 136 -11.94 15.79 -4.13
N ARG A 137 -11.63 14.69 -3.43
CA ARG A 137 -10.81 13.57 -3.93
C ARG A 137 -11.51 12.22 -3.78
N PRO A 138 -12.62 11.98 -4.51
CA PRO A 138 -13.28 10.67 -4.52
C PRO A 138 -12.38 9.62 -5.18
N ILE A 139 -12.43 8.38 -4.70
CA ILE A 139 -11.87 7.22 -5.40
C ILE A 139 -12.91 6.69 -6.39
N GLU A 140 -14.17 6.63 -5.94
CA GLU A 140 -15.29 6.16 -6.75
C GLU A 140 -16.26 7.31 -7.03
N ILE A 141 -16.72 7.44 -8.27
CA ILE A 141 -17.66 8.49 -8.69
C ILE A 141 -18.98 7.84 -9.10
N CYS A 142 -19.88 7.73 -8.14
CA CYS A 142 -21.19 7.10 -8.28
C CYS A 142 -22.11 7.49 -7.12
N SER A 143 -23.42 7.39 -7.36
CA SER A 143 -24.44 7.78 -6.38
C SER A 143 -25.12 6.59 -5.70
N GLU A 144 -24.32 5.62 -5.24
CA GLU A 144 -24.79 4.41 -4.54
C GLU A 144 -24.02 4.19 -3.23
N GLU A 145 -24.65 3.55 -2.24
CA GLU A 145 -24.04 3.38 -0.91
C GLU A 145 -22.71 2.61 -0.94
N ALA A 146 -22.59 1.63 -1.84
CA ALA A 146 -21.34 0.89 -2.05
C ALA A 146 -20.17 1.79 -2.45
N CYS A 147 -20.46 2.85 -3.22
CA CYS A 147 -19.52 3.87 -3.65
C CYS A 147 -19.13 4.79 -2.49
N TYR A 148 -20.14 5.29 -1.77
CA TYR A 148 -19.95 6.23 -0.67
C TYR A 148 -19.08 5.63 0.44
N MET A 149 -19.28 4.35 0.77
CA MET A 149 -18.46 3.63 1.75
C MET A 149 -16.96 3.70 1.44
N GLN A 150 -16.55 3.59 0.17
CA GLN A 150 -15.14 3.66 -0.23
C GLN A 150 -14.57 5.08 -0.11
N ASN A 151 -15.42 6.10 -0.27
CA ASN A 151 -15.03 7.51 -0.17
C ASN A 151 -14.96 8.01 1.27
N ARG A 152 -15.66 7.36 2.21
CA ARG A 152 -15.59 7.67 3.65
C ARG A 152 -14.37 7.02 4.30
N ARG A 153 -13.20 7.61 4.08
CA ARG A 153 -11.93 7.03 4.51
C ARG A 153 -10.96 8.04 5.12
N ALA A 154 -9.95 7.52 5.78
CA ALA A 154 -8.67 8.19 5.96
C ALA A 154 -7.56 7.33 5.33
N VAL A 155 -6.56 7.98 4.73
CA VAL A 155 -5.43 7.31 4.06
C VAL A 155 -4.13 7.78 4.70
N THR A 156 -3.27 6.83 5.04
CA THR A 156 -1.93 7.07 5.57
C THR A 156 -0.93 7.03 4.43
N VAL A 157 -0.40 8.18 4.05
CA VAL A 157 0.59 8.32 2.97
C VAL A 157 1.97 8.47 3.59
N LEU A 158 2.90 7.59 3.19
CA LEU A 158 4.26 7.57 3.70
C LEU A 158 5.20 8.38 2.81
N SER A 159 6.12 9.12 3.43
CA SER A 159 7.28 9.69 2.76
C SER A 159 8.53 9.54 3.63
N ILE A 160 9.71 9.61 3.02
CA ILE A 160 10.95 9.61 3.79
C ILE A 160 11.11 11.01 4.38
N GLY A 161 11.25 11.10 5.71
CA GLY A 161 11.51 12.36 6.38
C GLY A 161 12.85 12.91 5.89
N ALA A 162 12.83 14.01 5.15
CA ALA A 162 14.04 14.83 5.04
C ALA A 162 14.33 15.31 6.46
N GLY A 163 15.37 14.75 7.08
CA GLY A 163 15.83 15.19 8.40
C GLY A 163 15.91 16.72 8.39
N LEU A 164 15.15 17.35 9.28
CA LEU A 164 15.34 18.76 9.62
C LEU A 164 16.68 18.92 10.32
#